data_AF-A0A966LXF2-F1
#
_entry.id   AF-A0A966LXF2-F1
#
_cell.length_a   1.000
_cell.length_b   1.000
_cell.length_c   1.000
_cell.angle_alpha   90.00
_cell.angle_beta   90.00
_cell.angle_gamma   90.00
#
_symmetry.space_group_name_H-M   'P 1'
#
loop_
_entity.id
_entity.type
_entity.pdbx_description
1 polymer ?
#
loop_
_entity_poly.entity_id
_entity_poly.type
_entity_poly.pdbx_seq_one_letter_code
_entity_poly.pdbx_strand_id
1 'polypeptide(L)'
;MNVAEVQTYNGWSNHETWLVNLWMTNDERYYAELCEIVESGDSLDDQAEALEAFIRSEYDGESSSIWADLINDSLGEVNWHEIVEMNQD
;
A
#
# COMPACT_ATOMS: atom_id res chain seq x y z
N MET A 1 12.34 -1.03 31.99
CA MET A 1 11.71 -1.73 30.85
C MET A 1 12.29 -1.09 29.62
N ASN A 2 13.08 -1.82 28.82
CA ASN A 2 13.68 -1.27 27.61
C ASN A 2 12.60 -1.41 26.53
N VAL A 3 11.90 -0.32 26.23
CA VAL A 3 10.94 -0.32 25.12
C VAL A 3 11.80 -0.22 23.87
N ALA A 4 11.90 -1.30 23.10
CA ALA A 4 12.49 -1.22 21.78
C ALA A 4 11.71 -0.16 21.01
N GLU A 5 12.39 0.86 20.49
CA GLU A 5 11.75 1.84 19.62
C GLU A 5 11.15 1.09 18.43
N VAL A 6 9.85 1.29 18.18
CA VAL A 6 9.22 0.81 16.96
C VAL A 6 9.93 1.51 15.82
N GLN A 7 10.68 0.75 15.01
CA GLN A 7 11.33 1.29 13.82
C GLN A 7 10.24 1.64 12.82
N THR A 8 9.96 2.93 12.70
CA THR A 8 9.14 3.48 11.64
C THR A 8 10.04 3.98 10.51
N TYR A 9 9.50 4.07 9.30
CA TYR A 9 10.17 4.65 8.15
C TYR A 9 9.43 5.91 7.72
N ASN A 10 10.05 7.08 7.90
CA ASN A 10 9.43 8.38 7.58
C ASN A 10 8.02 8.57 8.19
N GLY A 11 7.77 8.00 9.38
CA GLY A 11 6.47 8.07 10.07
C GLY A 11 5.50 6.93 9.75
N TRP A 12 5.86 6.01 8.85
CA TRP A 12 5.07 4.83 8.49
C TRP A 12 5.59 3.56 9.17
N SER A 13 4.77 2.53 9.28
CA SER A 13 5.17 1.25 9.89
C SER A 13 6.41 0.60 9.27
N ASN A 14 6.61 0.73 7.94
CA ASN A 14 7.79 0.26 7.23
C ASN A 14 8.04 1.04 5.93
N HIS A 15 9.12 0.69 5.22
CA HIS A 15 9.54 1.37 4.00
C HIS A 15 8.57 1.10 2.84
N GLU A 16 8.08 -0.12 2.70
CA GLU A 16 7.17 -0.57 1.65
C GLU A 16 5.85 0.20 1.71
N THR A 17 5.30 0.35 2.92
CA THR A 17 4.09 1.13 3.18
C THR A 17 4.26 2.60 2.83
N TRP A 18 5.37 3.22 3.28
CA TRP A 18 5.69 4.60 2.90
C TRP A 18 5.84 4.77 1.39
N LEU A 19 6.52 3.83 0.72
CA LEU A 19 6.80 3.92 -0.71
C LEU A 19 5.52 3.83 -1.54
N VAL A 20 4.62 2.90 -1.20
CA VAL A 20 3.32 2.79 -1.88
C VAL A 20 2.52 4.08 -1.67
N ASN A 21 2.38 4.56 -0.43
CA ASN A 21 1.68 5.82 -0.18
C ASN A 21 2.30 6.98 -0.97
N LEU A 22 3.63 7.08 -1.00
CA LEU A 22 4.35 8.12 -1.73
C LEU A 22 3.96 8.13 -3.21
N TRP A 23 3.85 6.98 -3.87
CA TRP A 23 3.40 6.90 -5.26
C TRP A 23 1.93 7.22 -5.41
N MET A 24 1.08 6.67 -4.53
CA MET A 24 -0.36 6.91 -4.56
C MET A 24 -0.70 8.40 -4.44
N THR A 25 0.07 9.18 -3.68
CA THR A 25 -0.25 10.60 -3.43
C THR A 25 0.51 11.60 -4.31
N ASN A 26 1.51 11.16 -5.08
CA ASN A 26 2.33 12.08 -5.89
C ASN A 26 2.03 12.06 -7.38
N ASP A 27 1.26 11.09 -7.86
CA ASP A 27 0.81 11.02 -9.25
C ASP A 27 -0.71 11.21 -9.32
N GLU A 28 -1.17 12.06 -10.25
CA GLU A 28 -2.58 12.44 -10.35
C GLU A 28 -3.51 11.25 -10.64
N ARG A 29 -3.08 10.30 -11.48
CA ARG A 29 -3.88 9.10 -11.80
C ARG A 29 -4.03 8.23 -10.56
N TYR A 30 -2.92 7.97 -9.88
CA TYR A 30 -2.93 7.13 -8.69
C TYR A 30 -3.69 7.79 -7.53
N TYR A 31 -3.57 9.10 -7.36
CA TYR A 31 -4.27 9.82 -6.31
C TYR A 31 -5.79 9.78 -6.54
N ALA A 32 -6.24 9.97 -7.78
CA ALA A 32 -7.66 9.85 -8.13
C ALA A 32 -8.21 8.45 -7.82
N GLU A 33 -7.44 7.40 -8.13
CA GLU A 33 -7.83 6.02 -7.80
C GLU A 33 -7.87 5.78 -6.28
N LEU A 34 -6.89 6.31 -5.53
CA LEU A 34 -6.90 6.22 -4.06
C LEU A 34 -8.16 6.85 -3.47
N CYS A 35 -8.53 8.05 -3.93
CA CYS A 35 -9.78 8.71 -3.51
C CYS A 35 -11.00 7.84 -3.84
N GLU A 36 -11.08 7.29 -5.06
CA GLU A 36 -12.21 6.43 -5.45
C GLU A 36 -12.32 5.18 -4.57
N ILE A 37 -11.19 4.53 -4.27
CA ILE A 37 -11.16 3.35 -3.39
C ILE A 37 -11.62 3.71 -1.98
N VAL A 38 -11.10 4.80 -1.40
CA VAL A 38 -11.46 5.25 -0.05
C VAL A 38 -12.92 5.70 0.04
N GLU A 39 -13.47 6.31 -1.00
CA GLU A 39 -14.87 6.75 -1.03
C GLU A 39 -15.87 5.60 -1.28
N SER A 40 -15.47 4.54 -1.96
CA SER A 40 -16.37 3.48 -2.44
C SER A 40 -16.42 2.22 -1.56
N GLY A 41 -15.40 1.96 -0.75
CA GLY A 41 -15.35 0.77 0.10
C GLY A 41 -16.25 0.85 1.33
N ASP A 42 -16.97 -0.24 1.63
CA ASP A 42 -17.91 -0.34 2.76
C ASP A 42 -17.20 -0.39 4.13
N SER A 43 -15.91 -0.75 4.16
CA SER A 43 -15.07 -0.84 5.35
C SER A 43 -13.60 -0.60 5.04
N LEU A 44 -12.78 -0.35 6.07
CA LEU A 44 -11.31 -0.25 5.91
C LEU A 44 -10.70 -1.55 5.37
N ASP A 45 -11.28 -2.71 5.69
CA ASP A 45 -10.84 -4.01 5.14
C ASP A 45 -11.10 -4.06 3.63
N ASP A 46 -12.31 -3.70 3.18
CA ASP A 46 -12.66 -3.68 1.76
C ASP A 46 -11.79 -2.69 0.96
N GLN A 47 -11.51 -1.53 1.55
CA GLN A 47 -10.64 -0.50 0.94
C GLN A 47 -9.18 -0.98 0.84
N ALA A 48 -8.66 -1.62 1.89
CA ALA A 48 -7.31 -2.16 1.89
C ALA A 48 -7.14 -3.28 0.85
N GLU A 49 -8.11 -4.19 0.76
CA GLU A 49 -8.13 -5.26 -0.26
C GLU A 49 -8.21 -4.68 -1.69
N ALA A 50 -9.05 -3.66 -1.90
CA ALA A 50 -9.17 -2.99 -3.19
C ALA A 50 -7.87 -2.29 -3.60
N LEU A 51 -7.21 -1.58 -2.68
CA LEU A 51 -5.93 -0.92 -2.93
C LEU A 51 -4.83 -1.93 -3.27
N GLU A 52 -4.73 -3.02 -2.52
CA GLU A 52 -3.78 -4.10 -2.80
C GLU A 52 -4.03 -4.70 -4.19
N ALA A 53 -5.29 -5.01 -4.52
CA ALA A 53 -5.66 -5.57 -5.82
C ALA A 53 -5.31 -4.64 -6.97
N PHE A 54 -5.58 -3.33 -6.82
CA PHE A 54 -5.24 -2.32 -7.82
C PHE A 54 -3.73 -2.28 -8.07
N ILE A 55 -2.90 -2.14 -7.02
CA ILE A 55 -1.43 -2.10 -7.17
C ILE A 55 -0.90 -3.39 -7.79
N ARG A 56 -1.40 -4.55 -7.37
CA ARG A 56 -0.98 -5.84 -7.94
C ARG A 56 -1.37 -5.96 -9.42
N SER A 57 -2.47 -5.34 -9.85
CA SER A 57 -2.91 -5.37 -11.24
C SER A 57 -2.06 -4.52 -12.20
N GLU A 58 -1.37 -3.48 -11.71
CA GLU A 58 -0.44 -2.69 -12.53
C GLU A 58 0.84 -3.47 -12.87
N TYR A 59 1.12 -4.58 -12.17
CA TYR A 59 2.25 -5.45 -12.49
C TYR A 59 1.93 -6.40 -13.66
N ASP A 60 2.40 -6.05 -14.86
CA ASP A 60 2.28 -6.86 -16.09
C ASP A 60 3.46 -7.84 -16.31
N GLY A 61 4.16 -8.24 -15.23
CA GLY A 61 5.31 -9.14 -15.33
C GLY A 61 4.91 -10.62 -15.38
N GLU A 62 5.83 -11.48 -15.85
CA GLU A 62 5.61 -12.93 -15.82
C GLU A 62 5.39 -13.42 -14.39
N SER A 63 4.26 -14.13 -14.18
CA SER A 63 3.79 -14.61 -12.87
C SER A 63 4.69 -15.66 -12.20
N SER A 64 5.76 -16.10 -12.86
CA SER A 64 6.69 -17.12 -12.35
C SER A 64 8.13 -16.74 -12.71
N SER A 65 8.64 -15.71 -12.03
CA SER A 65 10.01 -15.22 -12.17
C SER A 65 10.54 -14.72 -10.83
N ILE A 66 11.88 -14.62 -10.69
CA ILE A 66 12.50 -14.02 -9.48
C ILE A 66 12.00 -12.59 -9.23
N TRP A 67 11.62 -11.86 -10.28
CA TRP A 67 11.06 -10.52 -10.16
C TRP A 67 9.66 -10.55 -9.57
N ALA A 68 8.81 -11.49 -10.01
CA ALA A 68 7.50 -11.69 -9.42
C ALA A 68 7.61 -12.09 -7.94
N ASP A 69 8.56 -12.96 -7.59
CA ASP A 69 8.78 -13.35 -6.19
C ASP A 69 9.18 -12.14 -5.33
N LEU A 70 10.17 -11.34 -5.77
CA LEU A 70 10.63 -10.15 -5.03
C LEU A 70 9.56 -9.08 -4.90
N ILE A 71 8.76 -8.86 -5.95
CA ILE A 71 7.68 -7.88 -5.93
C ILE A 71 6.56 -8.35 -5.02
N ASN A 72 6.17 -9.62 -5.11
CA ASN A 72 5.12 -10.16 -4.25
C ASN A 72 5.51 -10.18 -2.77
N ASP A 73 6.77 -10.48 -2.47
CA ASP A 73 7.34 -10.39 -1.12
C ASP A 73 7.26 -8.95 -0.60
N SER A 74 7.76 -7.98 -1.37
CA SER A 74 7.70 -6.56 -0.99
C SER A 74 6.27 -6.03 -0.83
N LEU A 75 5.34 -6.42 -1.70
CA LEU A 75 3.93 -6.04 -1.60
C LEU A 75 3.22 -6.74 -0.43
N GLY A 76 3.69 -7.92 0.00
CA GLY A 76 3.17 -8.63 1.16
C GLY A 76 3.52 -7.96 2.49
N GLU A 77 4.57 -7.14 2.53
CA GLU A 77 4.97 -6.38 3.71
C GLU A 77 4.24 -5.03 3.83
N VAL A 78 3.49 -4.60 2.81
CA VAL A 78 2.76 -3.32 2.86
C VAL A 78 1.61 -3.40 3.86
N ASN A 79 1.53 -2.41 4.75
CA ASN A 79 0.38 -2.23 5.63
C ASN A 79 -0.71 -1.43 4.90
N TRP A 80 -1.50 -2.12 4.07
CA TRP A 80 -2.56 -1.53 3.26
C TRP A 80 -3.59 -0.75 4.09
N HIS A 81 -3.91 -1.25 5.28
CA HIS A 81 -4.81 -0.58 6.23
C HIS A 81 -4.32 0.80 6.65
N GLU A 82 -3.03 0.93 6.96
CA GLU A 82 -2.46 2.21 7.37
C GLU A 82 -2.52 3.24 6.24
N ILE A 83 -2.34 2.81 4.99
CA ILE A 83 -2.48 3.71 3.83
C ILE A 83 -3.91 4.21 3.71
N VAL A 84 -4.90 3.32 3.73
CA VAL A 84 -6.31 3.75 3.60
C VAL A 84 -6.75 4.57 4.82
N GLU A 85 -6.34 4.22 6.04
CA GLU A 85 -6.67 4.97 7.26
C GLU A 85 -6.09 6.39 7.24
N MET A 86 -4.85 6.57 6.77
CA MET A 86 -4.18 7.88 6.72
C MET A 86 -4.66 8.78 5.57
N ASN A 87 -5.41 8.23 4.62
CA ASN A 87 -5.96 8.96 3.48
C ASN A 87 -7.51 9.01 3.52
N GLN A 88 -8.12 8.74 4.68
CA GLN A 88 -9.51 9.14 4.93
C GLN A 88 -9.57 10.68 5.00
N ASP A 89 -10.57 11.30 4.36
CA ASP A 89 -10.82 12.75 4.44
C ASP A 89 -11.10 13.26 5.88
#